data_AF-A0A192CGC5-F1
#
_entry.id   AF-A0A192CGC5-F1
#
_cell.length_a   1.000
_cell.length_b   1.000
_cell.length_c   1.000
_cell.angle_alpha   90.00
_cell.angle_beta   90.00
_cell.angle_gamma   90.00
#
_symmetry.space_group_name_H-M   'P 1'
#
loop_
_entity.id
_entity.type
_entity.pdbx_description
1 polymer ?
#
loop_
_entity_poly.entity_id
_entity_poly.type
_entity_poly.pdbx_seq_one_letter_code
_entity_poly.pdbx_strand_id
1 'polypeptide(L)'
;MTVALIMVTKDFYLKNGLLYFSSQDEEYKCFEFSGRASVYEAVQQYNHVYMICDNSNYFLYSLLFSGGPVKCICADNISIHYGNRLSIDYTYPPEQILRSLNNTEREILYLYFIKRRKIKEISKITCLSVSKIYYRIRMIKIKFGAETTRKLPILFRCYL
;
A
#
# COMPACT_ATOMS: atom_id res chain seq x y z
N MET A 1 8.15 16.05 -15.32
CA MET A 1 8.02 16.31 -13.85
C MET A 1 8.40 15.01 -13.16
N THR A 2 9.29 14.98 -12.17
CA THR A 2 9.81 13.70 -11.68
C THR A 2 8.77 12.89 -10.88
N VAL A 3 8.59 11.64 -11.28
CA VAL A 3 7.67 10.66 -10.70
C VAL A 3 8.47 9.58 -9.99
N ALA A 4 8.15 9.29 -8.72
CA ALA A 4 8.72 8.15 -8.00
C ALA A 4 7.82 6.93 -8.12
N LEU A 5 8.39 5.80 -8.54
CA LEU A 5 7.75 4.48 -8.54
C LEU A 5 8.39 3.63 -7.45
N ILE A 6 7.64 3.32 -6.39
CA ILE A 6 8.08 2.50 -5.28
C ILE A 6 7.57 1.07 -5.49
N MET A 7 8.51 0.15 -5.71
CA MET A 7 8.25 -1.24 -6.02
C MET A 7 8.03 -2.05 -4.75
N VAL A 8 6.80 -2.57 -4.62
CA VAL A 8 6.37 -3.48 -3.55
C VAL A 8 5.92 -4.84 -4.09
N THR A 9 5.86 -4.97 -5.41
CA THR A 9 5.54 -6.21 -6.11
C THR A 9 6.64 -7.26 -5.97
N LYS A 10 6.23 -8.53 -5.95
CA LYS A 10 7.12 -9.70 -6.03
C LYS A 10 7.34 -10.17 -7.46
N ASP A 11 6.65 -9.58 -8.44
CA ASP A 11 6.86 -9.89 -9.85
C ASP A 11 8.26 -9.43 -10.28
N PHE A 12 9.14 -10.41 -10.46
CA PHE A 12 10.52 -10.19 -10.86
C PHE A 12 10.64 -9.55 -12.25
N TYR A 13 9.77 -9.93 -13.20
CA TYR A 13 9.83 -9.43 -14.57
C TYR A 13 9.37 -7.98 -14.63
N LEU A 14 8.24 -7.67 -13.99
CA LEU A 14 7.74 -6.30 -13.89
C LEU A 14 8.75 -5.39 -13.18
N LYS A 15 9.35 -5.88 -12.08
CA LYS A 15 10.38 -5.15 -11.33
C LYS A 15 11.58 -4.79 -12.18
N ASN A 16 12.18 -5.77 -12.86
CA ASN A 16 13.34 -5.51 -13.71
C ASN A 16 12.99 -4.67 -14.94
N GLY A 17 11.80 -4.88 -15.52
CA GLY A 17 11.30 -4.04 -16.61
C GLY A 17 11.24 -2.57 -16.20
N LEU A 18 10.56 -2.25 -15.09
CA LEU A 18 10.41 -0.88 -14.62
C LEU A 18 11.74 -0.22 -14.21
N LEU A 19 12.66 -1.00 -13.62
CA LEU A 19 14.02 -0.51 -13.34
C LEU A 19 14.74 -0.15 -14.65
N TYR A 20 14.69 -1.02 -15.64
CA TYR A 20 15.26 -0.76 -16.96
C TYR A 20 14.64 0.50 -17.60
N PHE A 21 13.31 0.65 -17.60
CA PHE A 21 12.65 1.86 -18.13
C PHE A 21 13.07 3.14 -17.43
N SER A 22 13.09 3.14 -16.09
CA SER A 22 13.51 4.31 -15.31
C SER A 22 14.98 4.70 -15.49
N SER A 23 15.81 3.79 -16.01
CA SER A 23 17.19 4.11 -16.37
C SER A 23 17.31 4.88 -17.70
N GLN A 24 16.29 4.76 -18.56
CA GLN A 24 16.24 5.37 -19.89
C GLN A 24 15.41 6.66 -19.91
N ASP A 25 14.50 6.84 -18.95
CA ASP A 25 13.58 7.97 -18.86
C ASP A 25 13.85 8.78 -17.58
N GLU A 26 14.30 10.03 -17.73
CA GLU A 26 14.58 10.93 -16.61
C GLU A 26 13.32 11.33 -15.83
N GLU A 27 12.13 11.16 -16.41
CA GLU A 27 10.87 11.48 -15.77
C GLU A 27 10.51 10.52 -14.63
N TYR A 28 10.99 9.27 -14.68
CA TYR A 28 10.67 8.24 -13.69
C TYR A 28 11.89 7.83 -12.86
N LYS A 29 11.72 7.72 -11.55
CA LYS A 29 12.71 7.13 -10.64
C LYS A 29 12.11 5.95 -9.89
N CYS A 30 12.73 4.78 -10.03
CA CYS A 30 12.28 3.55 -9.39
C CYS A 30 13.06 3.28 -8.10
N PHE A 31 12.34 2.85 -7.06
CA PHE A 31 12.90 2.53 -5.74
C PHE A 31 12.34 1.22 -5.23
N GLU A 32 13.14 0.46 -4.48
CA GLU A 32 12.62 -0.67 -3.71
C GLU A 32 11.95 -0.20 -2.42
N PHE A 33 10.83 -0.83 -2.08
CA PHE A 33 10.17 -0.56 -0.81
C PHE A 33 10.94 -1.17 0.38
N SER A 34 11.60 -0.32 1.17
CA SER A 34 12.27 -0.73 2.41
C SER A 34 11.43 -0.44 3.67
N GLY A 35 10.37 0.37 3.56
CA GLY A 35 9.44 0.63 4.65
C GLY A 35 8.70 1.96 4.50
N ARG A 36 8.03 2.40 5.57
CA ARG A 36 7.29 3.67 5.54
C ARG A 36 8.21 4.89 5.39
N ALA A 37 9.43 4.82 5.92
CA ALA A 37 10.43 5.89 5.82
C ALA A 37 10.79 6.19 4.36
N SER A 38 11.07 5.18 3.54
CA SER A 38 11.41 5.36 2.12
C SER A 38 10.28 5.99 1.32
N VAL A 39 9.02 5.75 1.71
CA VAL A 39 7.86 6.40 1.08
C VAL A 39 7.80 7.88 1.47
N TYR A 40 8.07 8.23 2.74
CA TYR A 40 8.09 9.62 3.16
C TYR A 40 9.23 10.42 2.54
N GLU A 41 10.41 9.82 2.42
CA GLU A 41 11.54 10.42 1.70
C GLU A 41 11.18 10.71 0.24
N ALA A 42 10.56 9.76 -0.45
CA ALA A 42 10.11 9.96 -1.82
C ALA A 42 9.06 11.09 -1.93
N VAL A 43 8.12 11.16 -1.00
CA VAL A 43 7.09 12.23 -0.99
C VAL A 43 7.71 13.63 -0.81
N GLN A 44 8.86 13.74 -0.14
CA GLN A 44 9.55 15.03 0.02
C GLN A 44 10.32 15.46 -1.23
N GLN A 45 10.74 14.50 -2.07
CA GLN A 45 11.64 14.74 -3.21
C GLN A 45 10.92 14.77 -4.56
N TYR A 46 9.74 14.15 -4.67
CA TYR A 46 9.05 13.92 -5.93
C TYR A 46 7.62 14.47 -5.91
N ASN A 47 7.19 15.04 -7.05
CA ASN A 47 5.85 15.63 -7.17
C ASN A 47 4.73 14.59 -7.18
N HIS A 48 5.01 13.40 -7.71
CA HIS A 48 4.08 12.28 -7.74
C HIS A 48 4.78 11.02 -7.25
N VAL A 49 4.18 10.33 -6.28
CA VAL A 49 4.69 9.09 -5.74
C VAL A 49 3.66 7.99 -5.94
N TYR A 50 4.05 6.94 -6.65
CA TYR A 50 3.23 5.77 -6.88
C TYR A 50 3.83 4.53 -6.22
N MET A 51 3.00 3.73 -5.56
CA MET A 51 3.40 2.43 -5.02
C MET A 51 2.84 1.31 -5.89
N ILE A 52 3.73 0.56 -6.52
CA ILE A 52 3.38 -0.56 -7.40
C ILE A 52 3.32 -1.83 -6.56
N CYS A 53 2.12 -2.39 -6.44
CA CYS A 53 1.80 -3.46 -5.51
C CYS A 53 1.27 -4.68 -6.25
N ASP A 54 1.66 -5.89 -5.84
CA ASP A 54 0.92 -7.09 -6.24
C ASP A 54 -0.56 -6.92 -5.89
N ASN A 55 -1.46 -7.51 -6.68
CA ASN A 55 -2.90 -7.50 -6.43
C ASN A 55 -3.22 -7.82 -4.96
N SER A 56 -2.66 -8.90 -4.43
CA SER A 56 -2.83 -9.31 -3.02
C SER A 56 -2.51 -8.25 -1.95
N ASN A 57 -1.66 -7.26 -2.27
CA ASN A 57 -1.25 -6.19 -1.37
C ASN A 57 -1.79 -4.80 -1.76
N TYR A 58 -2.27 -4.64 -2.99
CA TYR A 58 -2.74 -3.37 -3.55
C TYR A 58 -3.77 -2.70 -2.65
N PHE A 59 -4.83 -3.43 -2.26
CA PHE A 59 -5.86 -2.91 -1.37
C PHE A 59 -5.26 -2.31 -0.10
N LEU A 60 -4.33 -3.03 0.52
CA LEU A 60 -3.78 -2.68 1.82
C LEU A 60 -2.91 -1.43 1.74
N TYR A 61 -2.06 -1.32 0.73
CA TYR A 61 -1.27 -0.12 0.54
C TYR A 61 -2.15 1.08 0.13
N SER A 62 -3.13 0.87 -0.74
CA SER A 62 -4.15 1.89 -1.09
C SER A 62 -4.84 2.44 0.15
N LEU A 63 -5.13 1.57 1.13
CA LEU A 63 -5.73 1.97 2.40
C LEU A 63 -4.77 2.79 3.27
N LEU A 64 -3.52 2.37 3.39
CA LEU A 64 -2.53 3.02 4.24
C LEU A 64 -2.22 4.44 3.80
N PHE A 65 -2.21 4.66 2.49
CA PHE A 65 -1.88 5.92 1.87
C PHE A 65 -3.10 6.70 1.39
N SER A 66 -4.32 6.22 1.68
CA SER A 66 -5.58 6.86 1.30
C SER A 66 -5.65 8.31 1.79
N GLY A 67 -5.99 9.25 0.91
CA GLY A 67 -6.06 10.68 1.23
C GLY A 67 -4.71 11.36 1.46
N GLY A 68 -3.60 10.65 1.25
CA GLY A 68 -2.25 11.20 1.23
C GLY A 68 -1.74 11.47 -0.20
N PRO A 69 -0.49 11.94 -0.33
CA PRO A 69 0.13 12.25 -1.63
C PRO A 69 0.59 11.02 -2.42
N VAL A 70 0.47 9.82 -1.84
CA VAL A 70 0.93 8.56 -2.45
C VAL A 70 -0.26 7.82 -3.04
N LYS A 71 -0.17 7.48 -4.32
CA LYS A 71 -1.18 6.65 -5.00
C LYS A 71 -0.66 5.23 -5.15
N CYS A 72 -1.50 4.24 -4.87
CA CYS A 72 -1.12 2.85 -5.12
C CYS A 72 -1.64 2.41 -6.48
N ILE A 73 -0.90 1.52 -7.14
CA ILE A 73 -1.22 0.93 -8.44
C ILE A 73 -1.09 -0.58 -8.31
N CYS A 74 -2.07 -1.32 -8.81
CA CYS A 74 -1.98 -2.77 -8.92
C CYS A 74 -1.00 -3.12 -10.06
N ALA A 75 -0.07 -4.03 -9.80
CA ALA A 75 0.89 -4.55 -10.78
C ALA A 75 0.20 -5.06 -12.05
N ASP A 76 -0.94 -5.72 -11.89
CA ASP A 76 -1.76 -6.26 -12.99
C ASP A 76 -2.29 -5.16 -13.93
N ASN A 77 -2.34 -3.91 -13.45
CA ASN A 77 -2.81 -2.76 -14.21
C ASN A 77 -1.68 -1.97 -14.89
N ILE A 78 -0.44 -2.48 -14.81
CA ILE A 78 0.72 -1.87 -15.45
C ILE A 78 1.02 -2.65 -16.72
N SER A 79 0.93 -1.95 -17.84
CA SER A 79 1.45 -2.45 -19.11
C SER A 79 2.53 -1.54 -19.65
N ILE A 80 3.52 -2.18 -20.26
CA ILE A 80 4.63 -1.53 -20.95
C ILE A 80 4.36 -1.72 -22.44
N HIS A 81 4.13 -0.63 -23.15
CA HIS A 81 3.87 -0.67 -24.59
C HIS A 81 5.15 -0.50 -25.42
N TYR A 82 5.07 -0.92 -26.68
CA TYR A 82 6.10 -0.70 -27.67
C TYR A 82 6.39 0.81 -27.80
N GLY A 83 7.66 1.20 -27.71
CA GLY A 83 8.05 2.62 -27.56
C GLY A 83 8.25 3.08 -26.11
N ASN A 84 8.40 2.14 -25.17
CA ASN A 84 8.80 2.39 -23.77
C ASN A 84 7.81 3.20 -22.94
N ARG A 85 6.53 3.21 -23.33
CA ARG A 85 5.50 4.02 -22.67
C ARG A 85 4.78 3.20 -21.59
N LEU A 86 4.82 3.68 -20.36
CA LEU A 86 4.11 3.11 -19.22
C LEU A 86 2.62 3.50 -19.29
N SER A 87 1.72 2.53 -19.23
CA SER A 87 0.29 2.77 -19.02
C SER A 87 -0.17 2.17 -17.70
N ILE A 88 -1.01 2.93 -16.99
CA ILE A 88 -1.53 2.58 -15.67
C ILE A 88 -3.05 2.64 -15.74
N ASP A 89 -3.70 1.51 -15.55
CA ASP A 89 -5.16 1.45 -15.44
C ASP A 89 -5.59 1.54 -13.97
N TYR A 90 -6.59 2.36 -13.66
CA TYR A 90 -6.93 2.68 -12.26
C TYR A 90 -8.18 1.94 -11.78
N THR A 91 -8.04 0.67 -11.42
CA THR A 91 -9.11 -0.06 -10.71
C THR A 91 -8.97 0.18 -9.21
N TYR A 92 -9.70 1.16 -8.68
CA TYR A 92 -9.65 1.50 -7.24
C TYR A 92 -10.45 0.49 -6.41
N PRO A 93 -9.98 0.11 -5.20
CA PRO A 93 -10.88 -0.47 -4.21
C PRO A 93 -11.95 0.56 -3.84
N PRO A 94 -13.12 0.15 -3.30
CA PRO A 94 -14.20 1.08 -2.97
C PRO A 94 -13.70 2.15 -1.99
N GLU A 95 -13.43 3.35 -2.54
CA GLU A 95 -12.75 4.47 -1.90
C GLU A 95 -13.42 4.88 -0.57
N GLN A 96 -14.73 4.64 -0.47
CA GLN A 96 -15.55 4.90 0.71
C GLN A 96 -15.06 4.15 1.95
N ILE A 97 -14.69 2.87 1.84
CA ILE A 97 -14.18 2.09 2.99
C ILE A 97 -12.82 2.64 3.41
N LEU A 98 -11.98 3.04 2.45
CA LEU A 98 -10.64 3.57 2.72
C LEU A 98 -10.68 4.91 3.47
N ARG A 99 -11.61 5.80 3.06
CA ARG A 99 -11.85 7.09 3.70
C ARG A 99 -12.43 6.95 5.11
N SER A 100 -13.05 5.81 5.43
CA SER A 100 -13.63 5.57 6.76
C SER A 100 -12.59 5.25 7.85
N LEU A 101 -11.36 4.85 7.50
CA LEU A 101 -10.32 4.54 8.47
C LEU A 101 -9.51 5.79 8.87
N ASN A 102 -9.30 5.97 10.18
CA ASN A 102 -8.40 7.01 10.68
C ASN A 102 -6.92 6.58 10.65
N ASN A 103 -6.01 7.54 10.89
CA ASN A 103 -4.56 7.31 10.87
C ASN A 103 -4.09 6.17 11.79
N THR A 104 -4.66 6.07 12.99
CA THR A 104 -4.32 4.99 13.94
C THR A 104 -4.78 3.62 13.44
N GLU A 105 -5.97 3.53 12.85
CA GLU A 105 -6.51 2.29 12.29
C GLU A 105 -5.68 1.82 11.09
N ARG A 106 -5.26 2.75 10.23
CA ARG A 106 -4.33 2.49 9.13
C ARG A 106 -3.00 1.95 9.65
N GLU A 107 -2.40 2.63 10.63
CA GLU A 107 -1.12 2.20 11.21
C GLU A 107 -1.18 0.82 11.88
N ILE A 108 -2.22 0.55 12.65
CA ILE A 108 -2.42 -0.77 13.27
C ILE A 108 -2.59 -1.85 12.20
N LEU A 109 -3.35 -1.56 11.14
CA LEU A 109 -3.54 -2.47 10.02
C LEU A 109 -2.23 -2.77 9.30
N TYR A 110 -1.37 -1.77 9.06
CA TYR A 110 -0.03 -1.97 8.51
C TYR A 110 0.81 -2.91 9.38
N LEU A 111 0.92 -2.59 10.67
CA LEU A 111 1.82 -3.32 11.57
C LEU A 111 1.36 -4.76 11.78
N TYR A 112 0.06 -4.95 11.97
CA TYR A 112 -0.52 -6.27 12.22
C TYR A 112 -0.54 -7.14 10.97
N PHE A 113 -0.94 -6.58 9.84
CA PHE A 113 -1.21 -7.36 8.62
C PHE A 113 0.02 -7.47 7.72
N ILE A 114 0.63 -6.34 7.38
CA ILE A 114 1.71 -6.26 6.41
C ILE A 114 3.01 -6.71 7.06
N LYS A 115 3.37 -6.08 8.19
CA LYS A 115 4.61 -6.40 8.90
C LYS A 115 4.51 -7.64 9.78
N ARG A 116 3.32 -8.25 9.89
CA ARG A 116 3.03 -9.45 10.68
C ARG A 116 3.56 -9.36 12.13
N ARG A 117 3.55 -8.14 12.70
CA ARG A 117 4.05 -7.88 14.05
C ARG A 117 3.09 -8.46 15.08
N LYS A 118 3.63 -8.95 16.19
CA LYS A 118 2.81 -9.42 17.31
C LYS A 118 2.13 -8.23 17.98
N ILE A 119 0.93 -8.39 18.52
CA ILE A 119 0.17 -7.28 19.15
C ILE A 119 0.96 -6.58 20.27
N LYS A 120 1.77 -7.32 21.03
CA LYS A 120 2.68 -6.74 22.04
C LYS A 120 3.73 -5.80 21.44
N GLU A 121 4.24 -6.10 20.24
CA GLU A 121 5.17 -5.22 19.52
C GLU A 121 4.46 -3.98 18.98
N ILE A 122 3.25 -4.16 18.43
CA ILE A 122 2.42 -3.05 17.95
C ILE A 122 2.10 -2.08 19.09
N SER A 123 1.82 -2.61 20.29
CA SER A 123 1.59 -1.82 21.51
C SER A 123 2.78 -0.91 21.83
N LYS A 124 4.00 -1.42 21.70
CA LYS A 124 5.22 -0.63 21.89
C LYS A 124 5.40 0.42 20.79
N ILE A 125 5.21 0.04 19.52
CA ILE A 125 5.40 0.94 18.37
C ILE A 125 4.40 2.10 18.38
N THR A 126 3.13 1.81 18.68
CA THR A 126 2.03 2.79 18.63
C THR A 126 1.80 3.52 19.96
N CYS A 127 2.52 3.14 21.02
CA CYS A 127 2.27 3.58 22.40
C CYS A 127 0.82 3.37 22.89
N LEU A 128 0.09 2.41 22.30
CA LEU A 128 -1.27 2.05 22.69
C LEU A 128 -1.29 0.81 23.56
N SER A 129 -2.28 0.69 24.47
CA SER A 129 -2.49 -0.55 25.21
C SER A 129 -2.90 -1.70 24.29
N VAL A 130 -2.56 -2.93 24.68
CA VAL A 130 -2.95 -4.15 23.97
C VAL A 130 -4.48 -4.22 23.78
N SER A 131 -5.26 -3.88 24.81
CA SER A 131 -6.74 -3.84 24.72
C SER A 131 -7.23 -2.84 23.68
N LYS A 132 -6.61 -1.66 23.60
CA LYS A 132 -6.97 -0.63 22.62
C LYS A 132 -6.63 -1.07 21.20
N ILE A 133 -5.55 -1.83 21.00
CA ILE A 133 -5.23 -2.42 19.69
C ILE A 133 -6.28 -3.45 19.28
N TYR A 134 -6.67 -4.37 20.16
CA TYR A 134 -7.74 -5.34 19.87
C TYR A 134 -9.06 -4.64 19.53
N TYR A 135 -9.42 -3.60 20.29
CA TYR A 135 -10.60 -2.79 20.00
C TYR A 135 -10.53 -2.16 18.60
N ARG A 136 -9.38 -1.55 18.23
CA ARG A 136 -9.21 -0.95 16.90
C ARG A 136 -9.26 -1.99 15.78
N ILE A 137 -8.65 -3.16 15.97
CA ILE A 137 -8.77 -4.28 15.02
C ILE A 137 -10.25 -4.68 14.83
N ARG A 138 -11.04 -4.74 15.91
CA ARG A 138 -12.47 -5.00 15.82
C ARG A 138 -13.21 -3.92 15.03
N MET A 139 -12.92 -2.64 15.30
CA MET A 139 -13.55 -1.52 14.57
C MET A 139 -13.23 -1.56 13.07
N ILE A 140 -11.98 -1.88 12.71
CA ILE A 140 -11.59 -2.09 11.32
C ILE A 140 -12.46 -3.18 10.71
N LYS A 141 -12.56 -4.38 11.31
CA LYS A 141 -13.39 -5.46 10.76
C LYS A 141 -14.85 -5.04 10.51
N ILE A 142 -15.44 -4.27 11.42
CA ILE A 142 -16.82 -3.77 11.28
C ILE A 142 -16.95 -2.82 10.08
N LYS A 143 -15.99 -1.92 9.88
CA LYS A 143 -15.97 -1.01 8.72
C LYS A 143 -15.82 -1.74 7.38
N PHE A 144 -15.25 -2.94 7.41
CA PHE A 144 -15.16 -3.87 6.28
C PHE A 144 -16.40 -4.77 6.14
N GLY A 145 -17.50 -4.48 6.85
CA GLY A 145 -18.74 -5.25 6.77
C GLY A 145 -18.62 -6.69 7.28
N ALA A 146 -17.60 -6.98 8.10
CA ALA A 146 -17.27 -8.34 8.49
C ALA A 146 -17.69 -8.69 9.91
N GLU A 147 -18.09 -9.95 10.08
CA GLU A 147 -18.21 -10.55 11.41
C GLU A 147 -16.87 -10.52 12.15
N THR A 148 -16.91 -10.17 13.44
CA THR A 148 -15.71 -9.93 14.26
C THR A 148 -14.80 -11.16 14.42
N THR A 149 -15.31 -12.35 14.13
CA THR A 149 -14.62 -13.66 14.15
C THR A 149 -13.69 -13.89 12.96
N ARG A 150 -13.96 -13.27 11.80
CA ARG A 150 -13.14 -13.48 10.59
C ARG A 150 -11.74 -12.89 10.74
N LYS A 151 -10.72 -13.60 10.26
CA LYS A 151 -9.35 -13.10 10.22
C LYS A 151 -9.29 -11.96 9.18
N LEU A 152 -8.66 -10.84 9.53
CA LEU A 152 -8.45 -9.71 8.61
C LEU A 152 -7.92 -10.18 7.23
N PRO A 153 -6.96 -11.12 7.13
CA PRO A 153 -6.50 -11.65 5.84
C PRO A 153 -7.57 -12.22 4.92
N ILE A 154 -8.62 -12.79 5.49
CA ILE A 154 -9.74 -13.35 4.73
C ILE A 154 -10.63 -12.22 4.20
N LEU A 155 -10.76 -11.12 4.95
CA LEU A 155 -11.63 -10.00 4.56
C LEU A 155 -11.13 -9.28 3.32
N PHE A 156 -9.81 -9.12 3.18
CA PHE A 156 -9.27 -8.46 2.00
C PHE A 156 -9.43 -9.29 0.73
N ARG A 157 -9.50 -10.63 0.82
CA ARG A 157 -9.79 -11.47 -0.36
C ARG A 157 -11.15 -11.23 -0.98
N CYS A 158 -12.10 -10.63 -0.25
CA CYS A 158 -13.42 -10.29 -0.81
C CYS A 158 -13.42 -8.97 -1.61
N TYR A 159 -12.34 -8.20 -1.53
CA TYR A 159 -12.14 -6.93 -2.23
C TYR A 159 -10.98 -6.99 -3.26
N LEU A 160 -10.45 -8.20 -3.48
CA LEU A 160 -9.42 -8.57 -4.46
C LEU A 160 -10.08 -9.43 -5.54
#